data_AF-A0A356AQF4-F1
#
_entry.id   AF-A0A356AQF4-F1
#
_cell.length_a   1.000
_cell.length_b   1.000
_cell.length_c   1.000
_cell.angle_alpha   90.00
_cell.angle_beta   90.00
_cell.angle_gamma   90.00
#
_symmetry.space_group_name_H-M   'P 1'
#
loop_
_entity.id
_entity.type
_entity.pdbx_description
1 polymer ?
#
loop_
_entity_poly.entity_id
_entity_poly.type
_entity_poly.pdbx_seq_one_letter_code
_entity_poly.pdbx_strand_id
1 'polypeptide(L)'
;FAHYDYWSDSVRRSVLFDSKADLLAYGMGESHIIEIADSLRNGIPLKDIIHVRGTCFKTSNLSGLGPHIMVPSFETIKDDKAEF
;
A
#
# COMPACT_ATOMS: atom_id res chain seq x y z
N PHE A 1 -1.10 6.79 -3.20
CA PHE A 1 0.19 6.23 -3.62
C PHE A 1 0.32 6.24 -5.13
N ALA A 2 1.21 7.08 -5.62
CA ALA A 2 1.77 7.01 -6.96
C ALA A 2 3.14 6.34 -6.84
N HIS A 3 3.58 5.60 -7.86
CA HIS A 3 4.96 5.08 -7.91
C HIS A 3 5.64 5.57 -9.18
N TYR A 4 6.94 5.80 -9.09
CA TYR A 4 7.76 6.19 -10.22
C TYR A 4 8.15 4.94 -11.03
N ASP A 5 7.77 4.89 -12.30
CA ASP A 5 8.24 3.86 -13.21
C ASP A 5 9.52 4.34 -13.89
N TYR A 6 10.65 3.78 -13.46
CA TYR A 6 11.97 4.17 -13.96
C TYR A 6 12.15 3.85 -15.45
N TRP A 7 11.50 2.79 -15.94
CA TRP A 7 11.61 2.36 -17.34
C TRP A 7 10.84 3.27 -18.31
N SER A 8 9.73 3.87 -17.86
CA SER A 8 8.89 4.75 -18.68
C SER A 8 9.02 6.24 -18.34
N ASP A 9 9.94 6.62 -17.44
CA ASP A 9 10.11 8.00 -16.90
C ASP A 9 8.78 8.65 -16.46
N SER A 10 7.85 7.84 -15.96
CA SER A 10 6.45 8.24 -15.78
C SER A 10 5.93 7.86 -14.40
N VAL A 11 5.14 8.76 -13.82
CA VAL A 11 4.42 8.50 -12.57
C VAL A 11 3.19 7.64 -12.90
N ARG A 12 3.11 6.44 -12.31
CA ARG A 12 1.98 5.51 -12.48
C ARG A 12 1.19 5.38 -11.19
N ARG A 13 -0.08 4.97 -11.31
CA ARG A 13 -0.94 4.61 -10.16
C ARG A 13 -0.26 3.49 -9.35
N SER A 14 -0.54 3.40 -8.05
CA SER A 14 0.03 2.34 -7.20
C SER A 14 -0.04 0.96 -7.86
N VAL A 15 1.06 0.21 -7.81
CA VAL A 15 1.16 -1.18 -8.29
C VAL A 15 0.04 -2.06 -7.74
N LEU A 16 -0.45 -1.78 -6.53
CA LEU A 16 -1.57 -2.50 -5.91
C LEU A 16 -2.84 -2.50 -6.80
N PHE A 17 -3.09 -1.43 -7.55
CA PHE A 17 -4.23 -1.36 -8.46
C PHE A 17 -4.01 -2.14 -9.76
N ASP A 18 -2.77 -2.27 -10.21
CA ASP A 18 -2.41 -2.98 -11.43
C ASP A 18 -2.34 -4.50 -11.19
N SER A 19 -1.75 -4.91 -10.07
CA SER A 19 -1.57 -6.31 -9.69
C SER A 19 -2.84 -7.02 -9.26
N LYS A 20 -3.92 -6.26 -8.97
CA LYS A 20 -5.16 -6.77 -8.36
C LYS A 20 -4.93 -7.52 -7.04
N ALA A 21 -3.80 -7.29 -6.37
CA ALA A 21 -3.50 -7.88 -5.08
C ALA A 21 -4.32 -7.19 -3.98
N ASP A 22 -4.73 -7.97 -2.98
CA ASP A 22 -5.41 -7.44 -1.78
C ASP A 22 -4.44 -6.78 -0.79
N LEU A 23 -3.19 -7.27 -0.76
CA LEU A 23 -2.13 -6.80 0.13
C LEU A 23 -0.80 -6.76 -0.62
N LEU A 24 -0.03 -5.70 -0.40
CA LEU A 24 1.30 -5.53 -0.98
C LEU A 24 2.31 -5.25 0.13
N ALA A 25 3.31 -6.11 0.27
CA ALA A 25 4.40 -5.92 1.21
C ALA A 25 5.59 -5.25 0.51
N TYR A 26 6.18 -4.24 1.14
CA TYR A 26 7.33 -3.50 0.66
C TYR A 26 8.50 -3.62 1.66
N GLY A 27 9.73 -3.64 1.15
CA GLY A 27 10.95 -3.74 1.98
C GLY A 27 11.32 -5.18 2.37
N MET A 28 11.77 -5.39 3.61
CA MET A 28 12.19 -6.70 4.12
C MET A 28 10.99 -7.64 4.34
N GLY A 29 10.56 -8.31 3.27
CA GLY A 29 9.38 -9.18 3.25
C GLY A 29 9.44 -10.38 4.18
N GLU A 30 10.61 -10.78 4.68
CA GLU A 30 10.80 -11.96 5.53
C GLU A 30 10.09 -11.85 6.88
N SER A 31 10.08 -10.67 7.51
CA SER A 31 9.31 -10.47 8.74
C SER A 31 7.81 -10.31 8.46
N HIS A 32 7.47 -9.57 7.39
CA HIS A 32 6.07 -9.33 7.02
C HIS A 32 5.34 -10.62 6.67
N ILE A 33 5.98 -11.53 5.92
CA ILE A 33 5.34 -12.79 5.51
C ILE A 33 5.03 -13.70 6.69
N ILE A 34 5.90 -13.71 7.71
CA ILE A 34 5.68 -14.50 8.93
C ILE A 34 4.48 -13.95 9.70
N GLU A 35 4.39 -12.64 9.92
CA GLU A 35 3.26 -12.02 10.62
C GLU A 35 1.93 -12.19 9.87
N ILE A 36 1.96 -12.06 8.53
CA ILE A 36 0.77 -12.30 7.69
C ILE A 36 0.35 -13.76 7.79
N ALA A 37 1.29 -14.70 7.70
CA ALA A 37 1.00 -16.13 7.79
C ALA A 37 0.45 -16.52 9.18
N ASP A 38 0.98 -15.95 10.26
CA ASP A 38 0.48 -16.16 11.62
C ASP A 38 -0.94 -15.60 11.79
N SER A 39 -1.19 -14.39 11.31
CA SER A 39 -2.52 -13.77 11.31
C SER A 39 -3.55 -14.62 10.57
N LEU A 40 -3.20 -15.12 9.37
CA LEU A 40 -4.06 -16.01 8.60
C LEU A 40 -4.31 -17.33 9.33
N ARG A 41 -3.29 -17.91 9.99
CA ARG A 41 -3.42 -19.11 10.81
C ARG A 41 -4.38 -18.90 11.99
N ASN A 42 -4.38 -17.72 12.58
CA ASN A 42 -5.28 -17.33 13.67
C ASN A 42 -6.71 -17.02 13.20
N GLY A 43 -7.00 -17.17 11.90
CA GLY A 43 -8.32 -16.95 11.31
C GLY A 43 -8.65 -15.49 11.04
N ILE A 44 -7.65 -14.59 11.09
CA ILE A 44 -7.84 -13.20 10.70
C ILE A 44 -7.95 -13.14 9.17
N PRO A 45 -9.06 -12.63 8.61
CA PRO A 45 -9.18 -12.50 7.17
C PRO A 45 -8.19 -11.46 6.64
N LEU A 46 -7.67 -11.68 5.43
CA LEU A 46 -6.60 -10.87 4.82
C LEU A 46 -6.89 -9.36 4.83
N LYS A 47 -8.16 -8.96 4.63
CA LYS A 47 -8.63 -7.57 4.64
C LYS A 47 -8.49 -6.85 5.99
N ASP A 48 -8.41 -7.61 7.09
CA ASP A 48 -8.29 -7.09 8.45
C ASP A 48 -6.81 -7.11 8.92
N ILE A 49 -5.88 -7.62 8.10
CA ILE A 49 -4.43 -7.61 8.36
C ILE A 49 -3.85 -6.24 7.96
N ILE A 50 -4.21 -5.21 8.73
CA ILE A 50 -3.79 -3.82 8.52
C ILE A 50 -2.66 -3.36 9.45
N HIS A 51 -2.26 -4.21 10.39
CA HIS A 51 -1.32 -3.89 11.48
C HIS A 51 0.14 -4.21 11.12
N VAL A 52 0.39 -4.96 10.04
CA VAL A 52 1.73 -5.35 9.61
C VAL A 52 2.42 -4.14 8.98
N ARG A 53 3.48 -3.67 9.61
CA ARG A 53 4.29 -2.54 9.09
C ARG A 53 4.88 -2.91 7.72
N GLY A 54 5.15 -1.91 6.89
CA GLY A 54 5.69 -2.17 5.55
C GLY A 54 4.70 -2.80 4.57
N THR A 55 3.40 -2.83 4.89
CA THR A 55 2.36 -3.29 3.96
C THR A 55 1.49 -2.14 3.47
N CYS A 56 0.89 -2.34 2.31
CA CYS A 56 -0.12 -1.48 1.70
C CYS A 56 -1.34 -2.32 1.36
N PHE A 57 -2.51 -1.80 1.70
CA PHE A 57 -3.79 -2.41 1.43
C PHE A 57 -4.76 -1.37 0.86
N LYS A 58 -5.79 -1.84 0.17
CA LYS A 58 -6.85 -0.98 -0.36
C LYS A 58 -7.99 -0.91 0.66
N THR A 59 -8.33 0.29 1.13
CA THR A 59 -9.52 0.51 1.96
C THR A 59 -10.44 1.56 1.34
N SER A 60 -11.74 1.37 1.52
CA SER A 60 -12.76 2.37 1.15
C SER A 60 -13.17 3.24 2.35
N ASN A 61 -12.72 2.89 3.56
CA ASN A 61 -13.09 3.57 4.79
C ASN A 61 -11.83 3.96 5.57
N LEU A 62 -11.70 5.24 5.91
CA LEU A 62 -10.63 5.75 6.76
C LEU A 62 -10.97 5.73 8.26
N SER A 63 -12.22 5.42 8.61
CA SER A 63 -12.68 5.34 10.00
C SER A 63 -11.98 4.17 10.71
N GLY A 64 -11.08 4.49 11.63
CA GLY A 64 -10.30 3.48 12.37
C GLY A 64 -8.80 3.47 12.07
N LEU A 65 -8.33 4.31 11.14
CA LEU A 65 -6.90 4.58 10.99
C LEU A 65 -6.44 5.40 12.20
N GLY A 66 -5.35 4.98 12.83
CA GLY A 66 -4.66 5.74 13.87
C GLY A 66 -4.09 7.07 13.34
N PRO A 67 -3.11 7.68 14.02
CA PRO A 67 -2.45 8.89 13.51
C PRO A 67 -1.86 8.60 12.13
N HIS A 68 -2.36 9.29 11.10
CA HIS A 68 -1.98 9.10 9.71
C HIS A 68 -1.69 10.43 9.03
N ILE A 69 -0.83 10.40 8.01
CA ILE A 69 -0.53 11.54 7.15
C ILE A 69 -1.23 11.30 5.81
N MET A 70 -2.06 12.26 5.41
CA MET A 70 -2.68 12.25 4.08
C MET A 70 -1.67 12.77 3.05
N VAL A 71 -1.32 11.92 2.10
CA VAL A 71 -0.48 12.30 0.95
C VAL A 71 -1.35 12.76 -0.22
N PRO A 72 -0.85 13.66 -1.09
CA PRO A 72 -1.59 14.13 -2.25
C PRO A 72 -2.02 12.98 -3.18
N SER A 73 -3.13 13.20 -3.90
CA SER A 73 -3.68 12.21 -4.82
C SER A 73 -2.83 12.10 -6.08
N PHE A 74 -2.92 10.95 -6.77
CA PHE A 74 -2.17 10.69 -8.01
C PHE A 74 -2.44 11.75 -9.09
N GLU A 75 -3.66 12.28 -9.16
CA GLU A 75 -4.03 13.29 -10.16
C GLU A 75 -3.27 14.61 -9.96
N THR A 76 -3.03 15.01 -8.71
CA THR A 76 -2.24 16.19 -8.37
C THR A 76 -0.74 15.99 -8.66
N ILE A 77 -0.20 14.81 -8.34
CA ILE A 77 1.21 14.47 -8.56
C ILE A 77 1.56 14.34 -10.06
N LYS A 78 0.57 14.05 -10.91
CA LYS A 78 0.78 13.94 -12.36
C LYS A 78 0.99 15.30 -13.02
N ASP A 79 0.34 16.34 -12.51
CA ASP A 79 0.39 17.70 -13.07
C ASP A 79 1.63 18.46 -12.59
N ASP A 80 2.03 18.26 -11.34
CA ASP A 80 3.22 18.89 -10.74
C ASP A 80 4.21 17.84 -10.19
N LYS A 81 5.34 17.65 -10.90
CA LYS A 81 6.42 16.73 -10.52
C LYS A 81 7.21 17.19 -9.28
N ALA A 82 6.96 18.39 -8.71
CA ALA A 82 7.73 18.96 -7.60
C ALA A 82 7.15 18.64 -6.20
N GLU A 83 5.93 18.10 -6.11
CA GLU A 83 5.24 17.72 -4.86
C GLU A 83 5.43 16.23 -4.49
N PHE A 84 6.55 15.63 -4.89
CA PHE A 84 6.88 14.22 -4.62
C PHE A 84 7.64 14.03 -3.30
#